data_AF-A0A2A2R8V3-F1
#
_entry.id   AF-A0A2A2R8V3-F1
#
_cell.length_a   1.000
_cell.length_b   1.000
_cell.length_c   1.000
_cell.angle_alpha   90.00
_cell.angle_beta   90.00
_cell.angle_gamma   90.00
#
_symmetry.space_group_name_H-M   'P 1'
#
loop_
_entity.id
_entity.type
_entity.pdbx_description
1 polymer ?
#
loop_
_entity_poly.entity_id
_entity_poly.type
_entity_poly.pdbx_seq_one_letter_code
_entity_poly.pdbx_strand_id
1 'polypeptide(L)'
;MTLHYRSLIPVLSLLLSVASLEAAPPETLARIDISGGGKDQVDLELVGVSGEGKATYADWMPADQQKKNIIGNFPATHEWQEASITIKPAKSGTISFSLMGPYIIEEAATKKVRCVQMDFDDVQGDSAVIKNGTFEKKDNEGRPVYWYTVDVPKSNPPVTDANRAQVLRDGAKEGEYFLRSWHNSRIGQSVFVEAGTPLTIKFFYRLPPQ
;
A
#
# COMPACT_ATOMS: atom_id res chain seq x y z
N MET A 1 -13.70 -4.00 76.70
CA MET A 1 -14.46 -4.64 75.60
C MET A 1 -13.87 -4.10 74.31
N THR A 2 -12.87 -4.79 73.75
CA THR A 2 -12.01 -4.23 72.70
C THR A 2 -12.12 -5.15 71.49
N LEU A 3 -12.79 -4.67 70.43
CA LEU A 3 -13.11 -5.43 69.22
C LEU A 3 -11.88 -5.62 68.32
N HIS A 4 -11.73 -6.85 67.83
CA HIS A 4 -10.84 -7.22 66.74
C HIS A 4 -11.40 -6.75 65.39
N TYR A 5 -10.59 -6.05 64.59
CA TYR A 5 -10.86 -5.86 63.16
C TYR A 5 -9.92 -6.76 62.35
N ARG A 6 -10.48 -7.82 61.76
CA ARG A 6 -9.82 -8.64 60.74
C ARG A 6 -10.05 -7.97 59.38
N SER A 7 -8.98 -7.49 58.76
CA SER A 7 -9.03 -6.92 57.41
C SER A 7 -9.08 -8.05 56.38
N LEU A 8 -10.17 -8.13 55.62
CA LEU A 8 -10.34 -8.99 54.45
C LEU A 8 -9.65 -8.31 53.25
N ILE A 9 -8.74 -9.02 52.59
CA ILE A 9 -8.12 -8.61 51.32
C ILE A 9 -9.02 -9.13 50.18
N PRO A 10 -9.59 -8.28 49.32
CA PRO A 10 -10.27 -8.76 48.12
C PRO A 10 -9.22 -9.11 47.04
N VAL A 11 -9.31 -10.33 46.51
CA VAL A 11 -8.57 -10.78 45.33
C VAL A 11 -9.25 -10.18 44.10
N LEU A 12 -8.56 -9.29 43.40
CA LEU A 12 -9.03 -8.69 42.15
C LEU A 12 -8.67 -9.63 40.98
N SER A 13 -9.65 -10.32 40.43
CA SER A 13 -9.50 -11.14 39.22
C SER A 13 -9.40 -10.23 37.99
N LEU A 14 -8.22 -10.17 37.37
CA LEU A 14 -7.97 -9.47 36.11
C LEU A 14 -8.46 -10.35 34.94
N LEU A 15 -9.61 -9.98 34.36
CA LEU A 15 -10.09 -10.55 33.10
C LEU A 15 -9.23 -10.00 31.95
N LEU A 16 -8.31 -10.81 31.42
CA LEU A 16 -7.69 -10.53 30.12
C LEU A 16 -8.72 -10.82 29.02
N SER A 17 -9.33 -9.77 28.48
CA SER A 17 -10.06 -9.83 27.22
C SER A 17 -9.06 -10.04 26.08
N VAL A 18 -9.05 -11.24 25.51
CA VAL A 18 -8.36 -11.50 24.24
C VAL A 18 -9.15 -10.76 23.16
N ALA A 19 -8.66 -9.59 22.75
CA ALA A 19 -9.19 -8.92 21.57
C ALA A 19 -8.81 -9.77 20.36
N SER A 20 -9.79 -10.45 19.76
CA SER A 20 -9.62 -11.05 18.44
C SER A 20 -9.32 -9.92 17.46
N LEU A 21 -8.12 -9.91 16.90
CA LEU A 21 -7.73 -9.00 15.83
C LEU A 21 -8.49 -9.43 14.57
N GLU A 22 -9.70 -8.90 14.40
CA GLU A 22 -10.50 -9.13 13.19
C GLU A 22 -9.77 -8.49 12.01
N ALA A 23 -9.58 -9.25 10.93
CA ALA A 23 -8.91 -8.72 9.75
C ALA A 23 -9.76 -7.58 9.16
N ALA A 24 -9.12 -6.46 8.81
CA ALA A 24 -9.81 -5.36 8.14
C ALA A 24 -10.53 -5.85 6.87
N PRO A 25 -11.73 -5.30 6.56
CA PRO A 25 -12.45 -5.66 5.34
C PRO A 25 -11.57 -5.48 4.09
N PRO A 26 -11.60 -6.41 3.13
CA PRO A 26 -10.76 -6.31 1.93
C PRO A 26 -10.92 -5.00 1.16
N GLU A 27 -12.11 -4.41 1.16
CA GLU A 27 -12.45 -3.13 0.52
C GLU A 27 -11.82 -1.90 1.18
N THR A 28 -11.19 -2.05 2.34
CA THR A 28 -10.50 -0.96 3.04
C THR A 28 -8.98 -1.15 3.00
N LEU A 29 -8.43 -1.92 2.06
CA LEU A 29 -6.99 -2.18 1.99
C LEU A 29 -6.30 -1.33 0.92
N ALA A 30 -5.41 -0.43 1.32
CA ALA A 30 -4.45 0.16 0.39
C ALA A 30 -3.45 -0.90 -0.06
N ARG A 31 -3.04 -0.87 -1.33
CA ARG A 31 -2.16 -1.88 -1.91
C ARG A 31 -0.95 -1.25 -2.60
N ILE A 32 0.21 -1.85 -2.34
CA ILE A 32 1.44 -1.62 -3.10
C ILE A 32 1.88 -2.93 -3.75
N ASP A 33 2.16 -2.89 -5.05
CA ASP A 33 2.81 -3.98 -5.77
C ASP A 33 4.25 -3.57 -6.07
N ILE A 34 5.23 -4.41 -5.76
CA ILE A 34 6.65 -4.20 -6.06
C ILE A 34 7.12 -5.31 -6.99
N SER A 35 7.74 -4.96 -8.12
CA SER A 35 8.23 -5.90 -9.12
C SER A 35 9.69 -5.65 -9.50
N GLY A 36 10.53 -6.68 -9.34
CA GLY A 36 11.85 -6.79 -9.94
C GLY A 36 11.83 -7.56 -11.27
N GLY A 37 10.65 -7.93 -11.79
CA GLY A 37 10.47 -8.72 -13.02
C GLY A 37 10.72 -7.95 -14.33
N GLY A 38 11.29 -6.74 -14.25
CA GLY A 38 11.66 -5.94 -15.42
C GLY A 38 12.92 -6.46 -16.14
N LYS A 39 13.54 -5.62 -16.97
CA LYS A 39 14.74 -5.97 -17.76
C LYS A 39 15.85 -6.60 -16.92
N ASP A 40 16.05 -6.08 -15.72
CA ASP A 40 17.17 -6.49 -14.86
C ASP A 40 16.89 -7.78 -14.08
N GLN A 41 15.64 -8.25 -13.99
CA GLN A 41 15.27 -9.51 -13.30
C GLN A 41 15.84 -9.61 -11.87
N VAL A 42 15.39 -8.73 -10.97
CA VAL A 42 15.87 -8.60 -9.59
C VAL A 42 14.99 -9.43 -8.65
N ASP A 43 15.56 -10.42 -7.98
CA ASP A 43 14.90 -11.11 -6.88
C ASP A 43 14.86 -10.20 -5.64
N LEU A 44 13.74 -10.25 -4.92
CA LEU A 44 13.45 -9.38 -3.78
C LEU A 44 13.21 -10.25 -2.54
N GLU A 45 13.84 -9.90 -1.44
CA GLU A 45 13.53 -10.42 -0.12
C GLU A 45 12.59 -9.44 0.59
N LEU A 46 11.44 -9.92 1.06
CA LEU A 46 10.58 -9.16 1.98
C LEU A 46 11.23 -9.11 3.36
N VAL A 47 11.66 -7.93 3.81
CA VAL A 47 12.33 -7.73 5.11
C VAL A 47 11.34 -7.35 6.20
N GLY A 48 10.35 -6.51 5.88
CA GLY A 48 9.38 -6.06 6.87
C GLY A 48 8.28 -5.19 6.33
N VAL A 49 7.25 -5.00 7.14
CA VAL A 49 6.11 -4.10 6.91
C VAL A 49 5.77 -3.41 8.23
N SER A 50 5.30 -2.18 8.17
CA SER A 50 4.88 -1.45 9.38
C SER A 50 3.42 -1.71 9.76
N GLY A 51 3.13 -1.51 11.04
CA GLY A 51 1.76 -1.50 11.57
C GLY A 51 1.03 -2.82 11.34
N GLU A 52 -0.25 -2.72 10.98
CA GLU A 52 -1.11 -3.86 10.66
C GLU A 52 -1.02 -4.31 9.19
N GLY A 53 -0.07 -3.73 8.45
CA GLY A 53 0.19 -4.11 7.07
C GLY A 53 0.60 -5.58 6.94
N LYS A 54 0.23 -6.20 5.82
CA LYS A 54 0.63 -7.56 5.47
C LYS A 54 1.26 -7.54 4.09
N ALA A 55 2.40 -8.21 3.94
CA ALA A 55 3.00 -8.41 2.62
C ALA A 55 3.30 -9.87 2.34
N THR A 56 3.16 -10.26 1.08
CA THR A 56 3.40 -11.61 0.59
C THR A 56 4.04 -11.55 -0.79
N TYR A 57 4.63 -12.66 -1.22
CA TYR A 57 4.97 -12.83 -2.62
C TYR A 57 3.70 -13.07 -3.46
N ALA A 58 3.77 -12.81 -4.77
CA ALA A 58 2.69 -13.06 -5.72
C ALA A 58 2.56 -14.56 -6.01
N ASP A 59 1.96 -15.33 -5.10
CA ASP A 59 1.88 -16.80 -5.14
C ASP A 59 1.14 -17.36 -6.38
N TRP A 60 0.31 -16.56 -7.02
CA TRP A 60 -0.35 -16.90 -8.28
C TRP A 60 0.59 -16.88 -9.50
N MET A 61 1.81 -16.35 -9.36
CA MET A 61 2.80 -16.32 -10.43
C MET A 61 3.63 -17.63 -10.47
N PRO A 62 4.25 -17.94 -11.63
CA PRO A 62 5.26 -19.00 -11.72
C PRO A 62 6.38 -18.82 -10.68
N ALA A 63 6.93 -19.93 -10.17
CA ALA A 63 7.87 -19.92 -9.04
C ALA A 63 9.11 -19.03 -9.25
N ASP A 64 9.61 -18.92 -10.49
CA ASP A 64 10.73 -18.04 -10.87
C ASP A 64 10.37 -16.54 -10.85
N GLN A 65 9.08 -16.22 -10.90
CA GLN A 65 8.55 -14.86 -10.82
C GLN A 65 8.07 -14.48 -9.42
N GLN A 66 7.70 -15.44 -8.56
CA GLN A 66 7.19 -15.14 -7.22
C GLN A 66 8.18 -14.30 -6.40
N LYS A 67 9.46 -14.67 -6.39
CA LYS A 67 10.52 -13.94 -5.66
C LYS A 67 10.78 -12.53 -6.20
N LYS A 68 10.27 -12.21 -7.38
CA LYS A 68 10.43 -10.88 -8.00
C LYS A 68 9.22 -9.99 -7.74
N ASN A 69 8.13 -10.51 -7.18
CA ASN A 69 6.87 -9.79 -7.09
C ASN A 69 6.33 -9.89 -5.66
N ILE A 70 6.26 -8.74 -4.98
CA ILE A 70 5.74 -8.59 -3.61
C ILE A 70 4.48 -7.75 -3.66
N ILE A 71 3.46 -8.15 -2.90
CA ILE A 71 2.24 -7.37 -2.67
C ILE A 71 2.19 -7.00 -1.19
N GLY A 72 2.04 -5.71 -0.89
CA GLY A 72 1.69 -5.22 0.43
C GLY A 72 0.23 -4.75 0.46
N ASN A 73 -0.49 -5.09 1.52
CA ASN A 73 -1.85 -4.62 1.80
C ASN A 73 -1.89 -3.98 3.18
N PHE A 74 -2.50 -2.80 3.29
CA PHE A 74 -2.51 -1.99 4.50
C PHE A 74 -3.93 -1.53 4.82
N PRO A 75 -4.47 -1.85 6.01
CA PRO A 75 -5.76 -1.34 6.46
C PRO A 75 -5.78 0.19 6.43
N ALA A 76 -6.77 0.74 5.75
CA ALA A 76 -6.98 2.16 5.55
C ALA A 76 -8.26 2.62 6.24
N THR A 77 -8.21 3.83 6.76
CA THR A 77 -9.34 4.61 7.25
C THR A 77 -9.54 5.82 6.36
N HIS A 78 -10.52 6.67 6.66
CA HIS A 78 -10.69 7.96 5.96
C HIS A 78 -9.68 9.03 6.42
N GLU A 79 -8.91 8.76 7.47
CA GLU A 79 -7.82 9.62 7.92
C GLU A 79 -6.49 9.20 7.27
N TRP A 80 -5.60 10.16 7.06
CA TRP A 80 -4.25 9.87 6.57
C TRP A 80 -3.47 9.01 7.57
N GLN A 81 -2.95 7.90 7.08
CA GLN A 81 -2.12 6.96 7.83
C GLN A 81 -0.78 6.79 7.12
N GLU A 82 0.27 6.54 7.89
CA GLU A 82 1.60 6.22 7.35
C GLU A 82 1.78 4.70 7.32
N ALA A 83 2.34 4.19 6.22
CA ALA A 83 2.82 2.82 6.11
C ALA A 83 4.19 2.76 5.47
N SER A 84 4.84 1.61 5.63
CA SER A 84 6.09 1.29 5.00
C SER A 84 6.23 -0.20 4.70
N ILE A 85 7.00 -0.49 3.67
CA ILE A 85 7.44 -1.82 3.28
C ILE A 85 8.94 -1.80 3.00
N THR A 86 9.65 -2.76 3.57
CA THR A 86 11.10 -2.91 3.40
C THR A 86 11.38 -4.15 2.60
N ILE A 87 12.13 -3.98 1.51
CA ILE A 87 12.62 -5.05 0.65
C ILE A 87 14.14 -5.01 0.58
N LYS A 88 14.76 -6.16 0.30
CA LYS A 88 16.19 -6.24 0.03
C LYS A 88 16.43 -6.92 -1.32
N PRO A 89 17.04 -6.23 -2.29
CA PRO A 89 17.27 -6.80 -3.61
C PRO A 89 18.48 -7.73 -3.59
N ALA A 90 18.41 -8.85 -4.31
CA ALA A 90 19.51 -9.81 -4.42
C ALA A 90 20.66 -9.30 -5.32
N LYS A 91 20.39 -8.33 -6.20
CA LYS A 91 21.37 -7.68 -7.08
C LYS A 91 20.94 -6.25 -7.41
N SER A 92 21.88 -5.42 -7.87
CA SER A 92 21.56 -4.06 -8.31
C SER A 92 20.75 -4.10 -9.62
N GLY A 93 19.84 -3.14 -9.77
CA GLY A 93 19.01 -3.05 -10.95
C GLY A 93 17.79 -2.17 -10.74
N THR A 94 16.96 -2.09 -11.78
CA THR A 94 15.71 -1.33 -11.74
C THR A 94 14.58 -2.23 -11.26
N ILE A 95 13.88 -1.78 -10.22
CA ILE A 95 12.58 -2.32 -9.81
C ILE A 95 11.49 -1.32 -10.15
N SER A 96 10.25 -1.78 -10.23
CA SER A 96 9.07 -0.93 -10.25
C SER A 96 8.24 -1.16 -9.00
N PHE A 97 7.47 -0.14 -8.61
CA PHE A 97 6.37 -0.32 -7.69
C PHE A 97 5.13 0.42 -8.20
N SER A 98 3.95 0.00 -7.74
CA SER A 98 2.68 0.64 -8.06
C SER A 98 1.79 0.74 -6.83
N LEU A 99 1.09 1.86 -6.71
CA LEU A 99 0.13 2.15 -5.66
C LEU A 99 -1.29 2.04 -6.23
N MET A 100 -2.19 1.38 -5.48
CA MET A 100 -3.56 1.12 -5.91
C MET A 100 -4.47 0.71 -4.74
N GLY A 101 -5.77 0.62 -5.02
CA GLY A 101 -6.72 -0.09 -4.17
C GLY A 101 -6.65 -1.62 -4.32
N PRO A 102 -7.43 -2.36 -3.52
CA PRO A 102 -7.46 -3.82 -3.50
C PRO A 102 -8.05 -4.40 -4.78
N TYR A 103 -7.69 -5.65 -5.09
CA TYR A 103 -8.32 -6.42 -6.17
C TYR A 103 -9.48 -7.24 -5.61
N ILE A 104 -10.71 -6.78 -5.85
CA ILE A 104 -11.92 -7.43 -5.34
C ILE A 104 -12.82 -7.77 -6.53
N ILE A 105 -13.04 -9.05 -6.77
CA ILE A 105 -13.97 -9.52 -7.80
C ILE A 105 -15.38 -9.47 -7.23
N GLU A 106 -16.25 -8.65 -7.81
CA GLU A 106 -17.68 -8.60 -7.48
C GLU A 106 -18.47 -9.66 -8.22
N GLU A 107 -18.08 -9.95 -9.46
CA GLU A 107 -18.72 -10.94 -10.31
C GLU A 107 -17.68 -11.74 -11.09
N ALA A 108 -17.52 -13.02 -10.72
CA ALA A 108 -16.50 -13.88 -11.30
C ALA A 108 -16.72 -14.14 -12.80
N ALA A 109 -17.98 -14.29 -13.24
CA ALA A 109 -18.32 -14.62 -14.62
C ALA A 109 -17.87 -13.54 -15.62
N THR A 110 -18.01 -12.27 -15.23
CA THR A 110 -17.67 -11.10 -16.06
C THR A 110 -16.33 -10.49 -15.68
N LYS A 111 -15.65 -11.08 -14.68
CA LYS A 111 -14.44 -10.54 -14.04
C LYS A 111 -14.62 -9.07 -13.61
N LYS A 112 -15.81 -8.71 -13.14
CA LYS A 112 -16.10 -7.37 -12.66
C LYS A 112 -15.34 -7.14 -11.36
N VAL A 113 -14.50 -6.12 -11.36
CA VAL A 113 -13.71 -5.69 -10.20
C VAL A 113 -14.39 -4.52 -9.52
N ARG A 114 -14.47 -4.51 -8.20
CA ARG A 114 -14.95 -3.35 -7.44
C ARG A 114 -13.97 -2.20 -7.63
N CYS A 115 -14.49 -1.02 -7.98
CA CYS A 115 -13.69 0.19 -8.03
C CYS A 115 -13.53 0.77 -6.62
N VAL A 116 -12.49 0.33 -5.91
CA VAL A 116 -12.07 0.92 -4.63
C VAL A 116 -10.90 1.86 -4.90
N GLN A 117 -11.16 3.17 -4.78
CA GLN A 117 -10.12 4.19 -4.90
C GLN A 117 -9.38 4.37 -3.58
N MET A 118 -8.10 4.71 -3.68
CA MET A 118 -7.22 4.96 -2.55
C MET A 118 -6.42 6.23 -2.84
N ASP A 119 -6.31 7.10 -1.83
CA ASP A 119 -5.47 8.28 -1.88
C ASP A 119 -4.08 7.94 -1.34
N PHE A 120 -3.04 8.50 -1.96
CA PHE A 120 -1.64 8.35 -1.59
C PHE A 120 -0.93 9.70 -1.64
N ASP A 121 0.01 9.90 -0.73
CA ASP A 121 0.82 11.12 -0.66
C ASP A 121 2.17 10.86 0.02
N ASP A 122 3.10 11.80 -0.11
CA ASP A 122 4.44 11.82 0.49
C ASP A 122 5.16 10.45 0.43
N VAL A 123 5.37 9.97 -0.80
CA VAL A 123 6.02 8.69 -1.06
C VAL A 123 7.55 8.85 -1.07
N GLN A 124 8.23 8.17 -0.14
CA GLN A 124 9.65 8.31 0.11
C GLN A 124 10.40 6.97 0.08
N GLY A 125 11.68 7.01 -0.29
CA GLY A 125 12.61 5.89 -0.21
C GLY A 125 13.85 6.30 0.59
N ASP A 126 14.33 5.44 1.48
CA ASP A 126 15.49 5.73 2.33
C ASP A 126 16.84 5.51 1.61
N SER A 127 16.95 4.44 0.83
CA SER A 127 18.16 4.06 0.09
C SER A 127 18.03 4.20 -1.43
N ALA A 128 16.86 4.62 -1.91
CA ALA A 128 16.61 4.92 -3.30
C ALA A 128 15.80 6.21 -3.46
N VAL A 129 16.09 6.99 -4.49
CA VAL A 129 15.40 8.25 -4.76
C VAL A 129 14.05 7.98 -5.39
N ILE A 130 12.97 8.23 -4.65
CA ILE A 130 11.62 8.36 -5.19
C ILE A 130 11.42 9.81 -5.60
N LYS A 131 11.19 10.03 -6.89
CA LYS A 131 11.01 11.38 -7.45
C LYS A 131 9.57 11.82 -7.32
N ASN A 132 9.37 13.08 -6.94
CA ASN A 132 8.04 13.70 -6.92
C ASN A 132 7.03 12.90 -6.09
N GLY A 133 7.44 12.45 -4.90
CA GLY A 133 6.61 11.65 -4.00
C GLY A 133 5.43 12.40 -3.38
N THR A 134 5.52 13.73 -3.33
CA THR A 134 4.47 14.66 -2.90
C THR A 134 3.55 15.10 -4.04
N PHE A 135 3.79 14.61 -5.26
CA PHE A 135 2.94 14.85 -6.45
C PHE A 135 2.75 16.32 -6.88
N GLU A 136 3.50 17.26 -6.30
CA GLU A 136 3.43 18.70 -6.59
C GLU A 136 3.80 19.07 -8.03
N LYS A 137 4.61 18.22 -8.71
CA LYS A 137 5.03 18.46 -10.08
C LYS A 137 4.15 17.69 -11.07
N LYS A 138 3.42 18.42 -11.92
CA LYS A 138 2.57 17.86 -12.99
C LYS A 138 3.10 18.20 -14.39
N ASP A 139 2.78 17.35 -15.37
CA ASP A 139 2.96 17.66 -16.80
C ASP A 139 1.78 18.46 -17.36
N ASN A 140 1.81 18.76 -18.66
CA ASN A 140 0.78 19.56 -19.34
C ASN A 140 -0.58 18.84 -19.41
N GLU A 141 -0.59 17.52 -19.23
CA GLU A 141 -1.79 16.68 -19.19
C GLU A 141 -2.28 16.44 -17.75
N GLY A 142 -1.67 17.08 -16.75
CA GLY A 142 -2.06 16.98 -15.34
C GLY A 142 -1.57 15.70 -14.65
N ARG A 143 -0.68 14.92 -15.28
CA ARG A 143 -0.13 13.69 -14.72
C ARG A 143 1.08 14.00 -13.82
N PRO A 144 1.37 13.20 -12.79
CA PRO A 144 2.51 13.45 -11.93
C PRO A 144 3.81 13.13 -12.67
N VAL A 145 4.73 14.10 -12.76
CA VAL A 145 6.01 13.92 -13.44
C VAL A 145 6.82 12.80 -12.78
N TYR A 146 7.48 11.96 -13.58
CA TYR A 146 8.24 10.76 -13.21
C TYR A 146 7.41 9.52 -12.82
N TRP A 147 6.09 9.66 -12.74
CA TRP A 147 5.18 8.57 -12.49
C TRP A 147 4.48 8.15 -13.78
N TYR A 148 4.18 6.86 -13.91
CA TYR A 148 3.42 6.32 -15.03
C TYR A 148 2.08 5.78 -14.55
N THR A 149 1.04 6.00 -15.36
CA THR A 149 -0.27 5.39 -15.17
C THR A 149 -0.31 4.06 -15.92
N VAL A 150 -0.83 3.02 -15.27
CA VAL A 150 -1.11 1.73 -15.91
C VAL A 150 -2.59 1.44 -15.82
N ASP A 151 -3.28 1.60 -16.96
CA ASP A 151 -4.67 1.24 -17.11
C ASP A 151 -4.80 -0.20 -17.60
N VAL A 152 -5.66 -1.00 -16.98
CA VAL A 152 -5.94 -2.36 -17.42
C VAL A 152 -6.78 -2.31 -18.70
N PRO A 153 -6.27 -2.83 -19.84
CA PRO A 153 -7.03 -2.84 -21.08
C PRO A 153 -8.28 -3.71 -20.95
N LYS A 154 -9.42 -3.25 -21.49
CA LYS A 154 -10.70 -3.96 -21.44
C LYS A 154 -11.14 -4.30 -20.00
N SER A 155 -10.84 -3.42 -19.05
CA SER A 155 -11.26 -3.59 -17.66
C SER A 155 -12.79 -3.66 -17.52
N ASN A 156 -13.25 -4.34 -16.47
CA ASN A 156 -14.64 -4.33 -16.05
C ASN A 156 -14.69 -3.92 -14.56
N PRO A 157 -15.23 -2.73 -14.21
CA PRO A 157 -15.79 -1.72 -15.10
C PRO A 157 -14.70 -1.07 -15.99
N PRO A 158 -15.08 -0.45 -17.12
CA PRO A 158 -14.14 0.30 -17.96
C PRO A 158 -13.45 1.43 -17.19
N VAL A 159 -12.18 1.70 -17.49
CA VAL A 159 -11.49 2.89 -17.02
C VAL A 159 -12.00 4.11 -17.79
N THR A 160 -12.57 5.07 -17.08
CA THR A 160 -13.07 6.36 -17.57
C THR A 160 -12.40 7.49 -16.79
N ASP A 161 -12.60 8.74 -17.18
CA ASP A 161 -11.98 9.88 -16.49
C ASP A 161 -12.44 10.00 -15.02
N ALA A 162 -13.63 9.47 -14.68
CA ALA A 162 -14.14 9.47 -13.31
C ALA A 162 -13.38 8.51 -12.38
N ASN A 163 -12.81 7.42 -12.92
CA ASN A 163 -12.10 6.43 -12.10
C ASN A 163 -10.61 6.29 -12.44
N ARG A 164 -10.10 6.96 -13.49
CA ARG A 164 -8.68 6.95 -13.82
C ARG A 164 -7.83 7.53 -12.68
N ALA A 165 -6.63 6.98 -12.50
CA ALA A 165 -5.66 7.53 -11.58
C ALA A 165 -5.37 8.98 -11.95
N GLN A 166 -5.36 9.85 -10.94
CA GLN A 166 -5.26 11.29 -11.14
C GLN A 166 -4.63 11.97 -9.93
N VAL A 167 -4.01 13.11 -10.18
CA VAL A 167 -3.52 14.02 -9.14
C VAL A 167 -4.67 14.94 -8.76
N LEU A 168 -5.08 14.88 -7.51
CA LEU A 168 -6.12 15.69 -6.90
C LEU A 168 -5.50 16.71 -5.95
N ARG A 169 -6.32 17.64 -5.50
CA ARG A 169 -5.95 18.67 -4.52
C ARG A 169 -6.98 18.71 -3.39
N ASP A 170 -6.77 19.62 -2.44
CA ASP A 170 -7.66 19.91 -1.33
C ASP A 170 -7.76 18.73 -0.35
N GLY A 171 -6.87 18.72 0.64
CA GLY A 171 -6.77 17.66 1.65
C GLY A 171 -5.62 16.69 1.44
N ALA A 172 -4.56 17.12 0.74
CA ALA A 172 -3.26 16.43 0.70
C ALA A 172 -2.66 16.31 2.11
N LYS A 173 -1.83 15.30 2.32
CA LYS A 173 -1.08 15.12 3.57
C LYS A 173 0.08 16.10 3.65
N GLU A 174 0.74 16.32 2.52
CA GLU A 174 1.82 17.28 2.32
C GLU A 174 1.52 18.12 1.07
N GLY A 175 1.86 19.41 1.10
CA GLY A 175 1.69 20.27 -0.06
C GLY A 175 0.22 20.53 -0.42
N GLU A 176 -0.05 20.66 -1.72
CA GLU A 176 -1.37 20.94 -2.29
C GLU A 176 -1.99 19.69 -2.92
N TYR A 177 -1.16 18.77 -3.44
CA TYR A 177 -1.59 17.69 -4.30
C TYR A 177 -1.38 16.31 -3.68
N PHE A 178 -2.28 15.39 -4.00
CA PHE A 178 -2.14 13.97 -3.66
C PHE A 178 -2.59 13.13 -4.87
N LEU A 179 -2.25 11.85 -4.85
CA LEU A 179 -2.63 10.93 -5.91
C LEU A 179 -3.83 10.07 -5.49
N ARG A 180 -4.84 9.95 -6.35
CA ARG A 180 -5.90 8.94 -6.24
C ARG A 180 -5.74 7.87 -7.30
N SER A 181 -5.85 6.59 -6.93
CA SER A 181 -5.76 5.45 -7.86
C SER A 181 -6.61 4.26 -7.42
N TRP A 182 -6.79 3.27 -8.29
CA TRP A 182 -7.48 2.00 -7.97
C TRP A 182 -6.86 0.84 -8.75
N HIS A 183 -7.31 -0.39 -8.51
CA HIS A 183 -6.67 -1.58 -9.08
C HIS A 183 -6.48 -1.55 -10.61
N ASN A 184 -7.52 -1.15 -11.37
CA ASN A 184 -7.45 -1.15 -12.83
C ASN A 184 -6.88 0.16 -13.43
N SER A 185 -6.62 1.17 -12.62
CA SER A 185 -5.90 2.39 -13.02
C SER A 185 -4.95 2.76 -11.88
N ARG A 186 -3.75 2.19 -11.95
CA ARG A 186 -2.70 2.31 -10.92
C ARG A 186 -1.65 3.33 -11.33
N ILE A 187 -0.97 3.93 -10.36
CA ILE A 187 0.24 4.71 -10.62
C ILE A 187 1.46 3.89 -10.22
N GLY A 188 2.57 4.08 -10.91
CA GLY A 188 3.84 3.51 -10.49
C GLY A 188 5.04 4.38 -10.82
N GLN A 189 6.17 4.01 -10.21
CA GLN A 189 7.48 4.55 -10.52
C GLN A 189 8.49 3.40 -10.62
N SER A 190 9.56 3.63 -11.37
CA SER A 190 10.71 2.74 -11.40
C SER A 190 11.87 3.39 -10.69
N VAL A 191 12.55 2.62 -9.84
CA VAL A 191 13.70 3.09 -9.06
C VAL A 191 14.86 2.12 -9.20
N PHE A 192 16.07 2.67 -9.20
CA PHE A 192 17.28 1.86 -9.13
C PHE A 192 17.56 1.50 -7.68
N VAL A 193 17.91 0.24 -7.44
CA VAL A 193 18.27 -0.28 -6.13
C VAL A 193 19.64 -0.95 -6.18
N GLU A 194 20.34 -0.94 -5.05
CA GLU A 194 21.66 -1.53 -4.91
C GLU A 194 21.61 -2.92 -4.26
N ALA A 195 22.40 -3.85 -4.78
CA ALA A 195 22.48 -5.23 -4.29
C ALA A 195 22.68 -5.28 -2.76
N GLY A 196 21.80 -6.00 -2.06
CA GLY A 196 21.91 -6.24 -0.63
C GLY A 196 21.61 -5.04 0.27
N THR A 197 21.40 -3.84 -0.28
CA THR A 197 20.97 -2.66 0.48
C THR A 197 19.45 -2.67 0.64
N PRO A 198 18.90 -2.76 1.86
CA PRO A 198 17.47 -2.66 2.05
C PRO A 198 16.93 -1.32 1.57
N LEU A 199 15.78 -1.36 0.90
CA LEU A 199 14.97 -0.19 0.55
C LEU A 199 13.68 -0.26 1.36
N THR A 200 13.48 0.74 2.22
CA THR A 200 12.19 1.03 2.84
C THR A 200 11.46 2.08 2.02
N ILE A 201 10.33 1.69 1.44
CA ILE A 201 9.38 2.61 0.83
C ILE A 201 8.37 3.03 1.90
N LYS A 202 8.30 4.32 2.20
CA LYS A 202 7.30 4.93 3.10
C LYS A 202 6.29 5.72 2.28
N PHE A 203 5.06 5.77 2.73
CA PHE A 203 4.00 6.53 2.06
C PHE A 203 2.85 6.80 3.02
N PHE A 204 2.14 7.90 2.78
CA PHE A 204 0.85 8.15 3.38
C PHE A 204 -0.27 7.66 2.48
N TYR A 205 -1.34 7.16 3.10
CA TYR A 205 -2.50 6.63 2.40
C TYR A 205 -3.79 6.84 3.21
N ARG A 206 -4.92 6.88 2.51
CA ARG A 206 -6.27 6.86 3.10
C ARG A 206 -7.32 6.41 2.10
N LEU A 207 -8.46 5.95 2.60
CA LEU A 207 -9.69 5.94 1.82
C LEU A 207 -10.10 7.38 1.50
N PRO A 208 -10.56 7.65 0.27
CA PRO A 208 -11.21 8.91 -0.07
C PRO A 208 -12.29 9.27 0.95
N PRO A 209 -12.43 10.55 1.35
CA PRO A 209 -13.58 11.00 2.13
C PRO A 209 -14.88 10.77 1.34
N GLN A 210 -15.97 10.49 2.07
CA GLN A 210 -17.31 10.29 1.50
C GLN A 210 -17.98 11.60 1.10
#